data_AF-A0A4Q2LM27-F1
#
_entry.id   AF-A0A4Q2LM27-F1
#
_cell.length_a   1.000
_cell.length_b   1.000
_cell.length_c   1.000
_cell.angle_alpha   90.00
_cell.angle_beta   90.00
_cell.angle_gamma   90.00
#
_symmetry.space_group_name_H-M   'P 1'
#
loop_
_entity.id
_entity.type
_entity.pdbx_description
1 polymer ?
#
loop_
_entity_poly.entity_id
_entity_poly.type
_entity_poly.pdbx_seq_one_letter_code
_entity_poly.pdbx_strand_id
1 'polypeptide(L)'
;MVRVNVNDKIELKSPNSSVVNRLVINCKSSTFDEAKREWQLEDIVDKTSDRFKNKCCLCHNCSLKYNFIIFNPNTEKFMHVGSTCIIRFGLIDGNIDFESGAAIINNFIDEKYYTTEIRASVSSVMFMRPEGGALKNFHELLKSYFEMKGINNPTQTQLLQLCYGERWTEVLKDPFKPHWIMNIWKNPGSIETVKTKKVHKDPVFKEGTTLGHKTRKSQVYAHSAGRSDIYNVQKHVVNNS
;
A
#
# COMPACT_ATOMS: atom_id res chain seq x y z
N MET A 1 6.73 -5.04 -3.11
CA MET A 1 5.67 -4.78 -4.12
C MET A 1 5.16 -6.11 -4.62
N VAL A 2 3.88 -6.42 -4.38
CA VAL A 2 3.30 -7.70 -4.77
C VAL A 2 2.62 -7.50 -6.12
N ARG A 3 3.02 -8.29 -7.12
CA ARG A 3 2.38 -8.28 -8.44
C ARG A 3 1.38 -9.43 -8.55
N VAL A 4 0.24 -9.15 -9.15
CA VAL A 4 -0.66 -10.20 -9.63
C VAL A 4 -0.05 -10.73 -10.93
N ASN A 5 0.47 -11.95 -10.87
CA ASN A 5 0.94 -12.65 -12.04
C ASN A 5 -0.23 -13.41 -12.64
N VAL A 6 -0.73 -12.96 -13.78
CA VAL A 6 -1.88 -13.55 -14.45
C VAL A 6 -1.33 -14.40 -15.60
N ASN A 7 -1.72 -15.66 -15.67
CA ASN A 7 -1.17 -16.59 -16.66
C ASN A 7 -1.73 -16.25 -18.05
N ASP A 8 -0.87 -15.87 -19.00
CA ASP A 8 -1.23 -15.45 -20.36
C ASP A 8 -2.01 -16.51 -21.15
N LYS A 9 -2.05 -17.76 -20.67
CA LYS A 9 -2.86 -18.85 -21.23
C LYS A 9 -4.33 -18.84 -20.81
N ILE A 10 -4.78 -17.85 -20.03
CA ILE A 10 -6.18 -17.72 -19.65
C ILE A 10 -6.92 -17.04 -20.80
N GLU A 11 -7.42 -17.84 -21.74
CA GLU A 11 -8.39 -17.38 -22.73
C GLU A 11 -9.60 -16.75 -22.03
N LEU A 12 -10.19 -15.71 -22.65
CA LEU A 12 -11.48 -15.11 -22.29
C LEU A 12 -12.61 -16.11 -22.52
N LYS A 13 -12.60 -17.20 -21.75
CA LYS A 13 -13.65 -18.21 -21.76
C LYS A 13 -14.92 -17.59 -21.22
N SER A 14 -16.02 -17.81 -21.94
CA SER A 14 -17.35 -17.40 -21.53
C SER A 14 -17.61 -17.76 -20.05
N PRO A 15 -18.21 -16.83 -19.28
CA PRO A 15 -18.56 -17.09 -17.89
C PRO A 15 -19.56 -18.25 -17.81
N ASN A 16 -19.50 -19.03 -16.73
CA ASN A 16 -20.55 -20.00 -16.47
C ASN A 16 -21.86 -19.26 -16.12
N SER A 17 -23.00 -19.93 -16.31
CA SER A 17 -24.32 -19.36 -16.03
C SER A 17 -24.47 -18.88 -14.58
N SER A 18 -23.82 -19.56 -13.63
CA SER A 18 -23.83 -19.14 -12.23
C SER A 18 -23.15 -17.79 -12.00
N VAL A 19 -22.01 -17.51 -12.64
CA VAL A 19 -21.34 -16.20 -12.55
C VAL A 19 -22.21 -15.13 -13.20
N VAL A 20 -22.78 -15.42 -14.38
CA VAL A 20 -23.66 -14.49 -15.09
C VAL A 20 -24.84 -14.10 -14.20
N ASN A 21 -25.56 -15.09 -13.68
CA ASN A 21 -26.74 -14.84 -12.83
C ASN A 21 -26.39 -14.04 -11.57
N ARG A 22 -25.26 -14.34 -10.94
CA ARG A 22 -24.81 -13.61 -9.74
C ARG A 22 -24.48 -12.17 -10.02
N LEU A 23 -23.85 -11.90 -11.15
CA LEU A 23 -23.55 -10.53 -11.55
C LEU A 23 -24.85 -9.77 -11.83
N VAL A 24 -25.69 -10.33 -12.70
CA VAL A 24 -26.93 -9.70 -13.20
C VAL A 24 -27.95 -9.46 -12.08
N ILE A 25 -28.11 -10.38 -11.12
CA ILE A 25 -29.05 -10.21 -9.99
C ILE A 25 -28.70 -9.00 -9.11
N ASN A 26 -27.43 -8.58 -9.08
CA ASN A 26 -26.97 -7.43 -8.30
C ASN A 26 -26.87 -6.14 -9.15
N CYS A 27 -27.34 -6.17 -10.39
CA CYS A 27 -27.32 -5.08 -11.34
C CYS A 27 -28.73 -4.58 -11.66
N LYS A 28 -28.79 -3.39 -12.28
CA LYS A 28 -30.04 -2.88 -12.85
C LYS A 28 -30.29 -3.48 -14.23
N SER A 29 -29.23 -3.70 -15.01
CA SER A 29 -29.28 -4.33 -16.32
C SER A 29 -29.66 -5.81 -16.25
N SER A 30 -30.42 -6.23 -17.25
CA SER A 30 -30.85 -7.63 -17.43
C SER A 30 -29.88 -8.45 -18.27
N THR A 31 -28.97 -7.80 -18.99
CA THR A 31 -27.96 -8.46 -19.82
C THR A 31 -26.61 -8.48 -19.13
N PHE A 32 -25.82 -9.55 -19.36
CA PHE A 32 -24.49 -9.67 -18.77
C PHE A 32 -23.54 -8.55 -19.24
N ASP A 33 -23.59 -8.19 -20.52
CA ASP A 33 -22.67 -7.22 -21.09
C ASP A 33 -22.87 -5.80 -20.57
N GLU A 34 -24.11 -5.41 -20.31
CA GLU A 34 -24.41 -4.13 -19.67
C GLU A 34 -24.13 -4.20 -18.16
N ALA A 35 -24.52 -5.30 -17.50
CA ALA A 35 -24.30 -5.49 -16.06
C ALA A 35 -22.82 -5.35 -15.67
N LYS A 36 -21.89 -5.82 -16.51
CA LYS A 36 -20.44 -5.67 -16.30
C LYS A 36 -20.00 -4.21 -16.16
N ARG A 37 -20.56 -3.33 -16.99
CA ARG A 37 -20.18 -1.91 -17.06
C ARG A 37 -20.69 -1.10 -15.88
N GLU A 38 -21.62 -1.65 -15.10
CA GLU A 38 -22.13 -1.02 -13.89
C GLU A 38 -21.14 -1.11 -12.72
N TRP A 39 -20.15 -2.00 -12.76
CA TRP A 39 -19.26 -2.20 -11.63
C TRP A 39 -18.02 -1.31 -11.70
N GLN A 40 -17.64 -0.77 -10.54
CA GLN A 40 -16.45 0.05 -10.34
C GLN A 40 -15.55 -0.60 -9.29
N LEU A 41 -14.24 -0.47 -9.47
CA LEU A 41 -13.27 -0.98 -8.50
C LEU A 41 -13.11 0.04 -7.37
N GLU A 42 -13.55 -0.35 -6.17
CA GLU A 42 -13.62 0.55 -5.01
C GLU A 42 -12.38 0.41 -4.11
N ASP A 43 -12.05 -0.83 -3.74
CA ASP A 43 -11.02 -1.08 -2.75
C ASP A 43 -10.34 -2.44 -2.86
N ILE A 44 -9.24 -2.62 -2.12
CA ILE A 44 -8.52 -3.88 -2.00
C ILE A 44 -8.31 -4.25 -0.53
N VAL A 45 -8.60 -5.52 -0.23
CA VAL A 45 -8.48 -6.09 1.11
C VAL A 45 -7.51 -7.27 1.04
N ASP A 46 -6.47 -7.23 1.86
CA ASP A 46 -5.52 -8.34 1.99
C ASP A 46 -6.04 -9.43 2.95
N LYS A 47 -5.34 -10.58 2.98
CA LYS A 47 -5.67 -11.70 3.87
C LYS A 47 -5.57 -11.39 5.37
N THR A 48 -4.88 -10.33 5.75
CA THR A 48 -4.64 -9.98 7.15
C THR A 48 -5.79 -9.16 7.75
N SER A 49 -6.62 -8.56 6.90
CA SER A 49 -7.78 -7.79 7.30
C SER A 49 -8.97 -8.67 7.68
N ASP A 50 -9.70 -8.28 8.73
CA ASP A 50 -10.95 -8.92 9.17
C ASP A 50 -12.06 -8.87 8.10
N ARG A 51 -11.98 -7.92 7.15
CA ARG A 51 -12.94 -7.78 6.05
C ARG A 51 -12.67 -8.77 4.91
N PHE A 52 -11.61 -9.58 5.00
CA PHE A 52 -11.24 -10.54 3.98
C PHE A 52 -12.24 -11.70 3.92
N LYS A 53 -12.71 -12.03 2.72
CA LYS A 53 -13.56 -13.20 2.46
C LYS A 53 -12.75 -14.26 1.74
N ASN A 54 -12.65 -15.45 2.32
CA ASN A 54 -11.88 -16.55 1.73
C ASN A 54 -12.44 -17.08 0.39
N LYS A 55 -13.67 -16.69 0.01
CA LYS A 55 -14.33 -17.11 -1.23
C LYS A 55 -14.69 -15.91 -2.09
N CYS A 56 -14.42 -16.00 -3.39
CA CYS A 56 -14.89 -15.04 -4.38
C CYS A 56 -16.43 -15.06 -4.48
N CYS A 57 -17.08 -13.90 -4.42
CA CYS A 57 -18.55 -13.80 -4.55
C CYS A 57 -19.08 -14.28 -5.92
N LEU A 58 -18.26 -14.14 -6.98
CA LEU A 58 -18.64 -14.54 -8.33
C LEU A 58 -18.38 -16.04 -8.60
N CYS A 59 -17.13 -16.47 -8.52
CA CYS A 59 -16.74 -17.83 -8.92
C CYS A 59 -16.58 -18.82 -7.75
N HIS A 60 -16.69 -18.36 -6.50
CA HIS A 60 -16.39 -19.13 -5.27
C HIS A 60 -15.01 -19.76 -5.17
N ASN A 61 -14.08 -19.39 -6.05
CA ASN A 61 -12.72 -19.88 -5.90
C ASN A 61 -12.20 -19.49 -4.50
N CYS A 62 -11.69 -20.50 -3.82
CA CYS A 62 -11.05 -20.35 -2.52
C CYS A 62 -9.57 -20.07 -2.75
N SER A 63 -8.87 -19.49 -1.77
CA SER A 63 -7.42 -19.15 -1.89
C SER A 63 -7.10 -17.85 -2.64
N LEU A 64 -8.00 -16.87 -2.58
CA LEU A 64 -7.68 -15.51 -3.03
C LEU A 64 -6.51 -14.94 -2.22
N LYS A 65 -5.55 -14.25 -2.86
CA LYS A 65 -4.51 -13.49 -2.14
C LYS A 65 -5.02 -12.13 -1.67
N TYR A 66 -5.87 -11.53 -2.48
CA TYR A 66 -6.52 -10.25 -2.24
C TYR A 66 -7.99 -10.38 -2.61
N ASN A 67 -8.82 -9.66 -1.87
CA ASN A 67 -10.19 -9.41 -2.22
C ASN A 67 -10.29 -8.02 -2.79
N PHE A 68 -10.70 -7.94 -4.05
CA PHE A 68 -11.06 -6.68 -4.67
C PHE A 68 -12.53 -6.41 -4.36
N ILE A 69 -12.81 -5.23 -3.82
CA ILE A 69 -14.17 -4.76 -3.59
C ILE A 69 -14.61 -4.04 -4.85
N ILE A 70 -15.63 -4.58 -5.51
CA ILE A 70 -16.32 -3.89 -6.59
C ILE A 70 -17.65 -3.34 -6.08
N PHE A 71 -17.99 -2.14 -6.52
CA PHE A 71 -19.18 -1.40 -6.14
C PHE A 71 -20.04 -1.10 -7.37
N ASN A 72 -21.36 -1.27 -7.25
CA ASN A 72 -22.31 -0.86 -8.27
C ASN A 72 -23.05 0.40 -7.78
N PRO A 73 -22.82 1.59 -8.37
CA PRO A 73 -23.46 2.82 -7.96
C PRO A 73 -24.97 2.86 -8.25
N ASN A 74 -25.49 2.01 -9.14
CA ASN A 74 -26.91 1.97 -9.46
C ASN A 74 -27.74 1.19 -8.43
N THR A 75 -27.15 0.19 -7.80
CA THR A 75 -27.83 -0.72 -6.85
C THR A 75 -27.28 -0.63 -5.44
N GLU A 76 -26.23 0.17 -5.23
CA GLU A 76 -25.47 0.32 -3.99
C GLU A 76 -24.94 -1.01 -3.42
N LYS A 77 -24.68 -1.99 -4.30
CA LYS A 77 -24.19 -3.31 -3.91
C LYS A 77 -22.67 -3.39 -3.96
N PHE A 78 -22.10 -4.13 -3.02
CA PHE A 78 -20.68 -4.44 -2.94
C PHE A 78 -20.44 -5.94 -3.10
N MET A 79 -19.40 -6.32 -3.85
CA MET A 79 -18.96 -7.71 -3.94
C MET A 79 -17.45 -7.84 -3.73
N HIS A 80 -17.05 -8.94 -3.09
CA HIS A 80 -15.64 -9.28 -2.95
C HIS A 80 -15.27 -10.30 -4.02
N VAL A 81 -14.36 -9.92 -4.92
CA VAL A 81 -13.99 -10.73 -6.07
C VAL A 81 -12.48 -10.92 -6.14
N GLY A 82 -12.05 -11.99 -6.82
CA GLY A 82 -10.64 -12.19 -7.15
C GLY A 82 -10.24 -11.45 -8.42
N SER A 83 -8.94 -11.15 -8.56
CA SER A 83 -8.39 -10.51 -9.77
C SER A 83 -8.73 -11.28 -11.05
N THR A 84 -8.69 -12.61 -11.01
CA THR A 84 -9.04 -13.44 -12.18
C THR A 84 -10.47 -13.21 -12.65
N CYS A 85 -11.43 -12.98 -11.75
CA CYS A 85 -12.80 -12.69 -12.15
C CYS A 85 -12.92 -11.31 -12.79
N ILE A 86 -12.21 -10.32 -12.25
CA ILE A 86 -12.20 -8.96 -12.80
C ILE A 86 -11.67 -8.97 -14.23
N ILE A 87 -10.51 -9.60 -14.46
CA ILE A 87 -9.86 -9.64 -15.77
C ILE A 87 -10.66 -10.50 -16.74
N ARG A 88 -10.97 -11.75 -16.37
CA ARG A 88 -11.61 -12.71 -17.28
C ARG A 88 -13.00 -12.26 -17.71
N PHE A 89 -13.72 -11.56 -16.83
CA PHE A 89 -15.08 -11.12 -17.12
C PHE A 89 -15.14 -9.66 -17.55
N GLY A 90 -14.04 -8.90 -17.57
CA GLY A 90 -14.07 -7.47 -17.95
C GLY A 90 -15.04 -6.66 -17.08
N LEU A 91 -14.92 -6.78 -15.76
CA LEU A 91 -15.81 -6.10 -14.79
C LEU A 91 -15.47 -4.62 -14.56
N ILE A 92 -14.53 -4.08 -15.31
CA ILE A 92 -14.10 -2.68 -15.23
C ILE A 92 -14.39 -2.06 -16.60
N ASP A 93 -14.84 -0.81 -16.58
CA ASP A 93 -15.20 -0.09 -17.80
C ASP A 93 -14.01 0.03 -18.78
N GLY A 94 -14.30 -0.11 -20.07
CA GLY A 94 -13.32 -0.23 -21.15
C GLY A 94 -13.29 -1.60 -21.84
N ASN A 95 -12.93 -1.61 -23.12
CA ASN A 95 -12.59 -2.85 -23.83
C ASN A 95 -11.22 -3.33 -23.33
N ILE A 96 -11.22 -4.07 -22.23
CA ILE A 96 -10.01 -4.52 -21.55
C ILE A 96 -9.62 -5.88 -22.14
N ASP A 97 -8.51 -5.92 -22.86
CA ASP A 97 -7.82 -7.18 -23.13
C ASP A 97 -7.15 -7.70 -21.84
N PHE A 98 -6.76 -8.97 -21.84
CA PHE A 98 -6.24 -9.62 -20.63
C PHE A 98 -5.00 -8.93 -20.06
N GLU A 99 -4.07 -8.53 -20.91
CA GLU A 99 -2.82 -7.84 -20.52
C GLU A 99 -3.11 -6.47 -19.91
N SER A 100 -4.00 -5.68 -20.54
CA SER A 100 -4.45 -4.40 -20.00
C SER A 100 -5.17 -4.59 -18.66
N GLY A 101 -5.94 -5.66 -18.51
CA GLY A 101 -6.64 -5.97 -17.25
C GLY A 101 -5.68 -6.26 -16.10
N ALA A 102 -4.61 -7.03 -16.36
CA ALA A 102 -3.56 -7.27 -15.38
C ALA A 102 -2.83 -5.97 -15.00
N ALA A 103 -2.52 -5.13 -15.98
CA ALA A 103 -1.89 -3.83 -15.75
C ALA A 103 -2.80 -2.90 -14.91
N ILE A 104 -4.09 -2.80 -15.22
CA ILE A 104 -5.07 -2.00 -14.47
C ILE A 104 -5.11 -2.44 -13.00
N ILE A 105 -5.18 -3.76 -12.75
CA ILE A 105 -5.23 -4.28 -11.38
C ILE A 105 -3.93 -4.01 -10.63
N ASN A 106 -2.77 -4.20 -11.27
CA ASN A 106 -1.48 -3.92 -10.62
C ASN A 106 -1.32 -2.43 -10.32
N ASN A 107 -1.68 -1.55 -11.26
CA ASN A 107 -1.68 -0.10 -11.05
C ASN A 107 -2.59 0.29 -9.88
N PHE A 108 -3.77 -0.34 -9.76
CA PHE A 108 -4.68 -0.09 -8.64
C PHE A 108 -4.09 -0.54 -7.29
N ILE A 109 -3.45 -1.71 -7.25
CA ILE A 109 -2.75 -2.21 -6.05
C ILE A 109 -1.66 -1.22 -5.64
N ASP A 110 -0.85 -0.79 -6.60
CA ASP A 110 0.28 0.09 -6.37
C ASP A 110 -0.21 1.47 -5.93
N GLU A 111 -1.27 2.00 -6.54
CA GLU A 111 -1.91 3.25 -6.15
C GLU A 111 -2.39 3.21 -4.70
N LYS A 112 -3.10 2.14 -4.30
CA LYS A 112 -3.58 1.96 -2.93
C LYS A 112 -2.42 1.82 -1.94
N TYR A 113 -1.37 1.10 -2.32
CA TYR A 113 -0.15 0.96 -1.52
C TYR A 113 0.50 2.33 -1.28
N TYR A 114 0.83 3.06 -2.34
CA TYR A 114 1.49 4.37 -2.20
C TYR A 114 0.62 5.36 -1.43
N THR A 115 -0.68 5.43 -1.73
CA THR A 115 -1.60 6.32 -1.01
C THR A 115 -1.60 6.02 0.49
N THR A 116 -1.65 4.76 0.87
CA THR A 116 -1.65 4.34 2.28
C THR A 116 -0.32 4.67 2.96
N GLU A 117 0.81 4.31 2.35
CA GLU A 117 2.15 4.55 2.90
C GLU A 117 2.48 6.04 3.02
N ILE A 118 2.10 6.84 2.02
CA ILE A 118 2.26 8.30 2.04
C ILE A 118 1.48 8.86 3.21
N ARG A 119 0.17 8.55 3.32
CA ARG A 119 -0.69 9.05 4.40
C ARG A 119 -0.20 8.65 5.79
N ALA A 120 0.25 7.41 5.96
CA ALA A 120 0.83 6.92 7.21
C ALA A 120 2.12 7.67 7.58
N SER A 121 2.92 8.04 6.58
CA SER A 121 4.20 8.72 6.77
C SER A 121 4.08 10.22 7.01
N VAL A 122 2.95 10.87 6.65
CA VAL A 122 2.75 12.33 6.75
C VAL A 122 3.12 12.85 8.14
N SER A 123 2.61 12.22 9.21
CA SER A 123 2.85 12.70 10.58
C SER A 123 4.34 12.78 10.93
N SER A 124 5.16 11.86 10.43
CA SER A 124 6.61 11.80 10.69
C SER A 124 7.41 12.88 9.96
N VAL A 125 6.87 13.45 8.88
CA VAL A 125 7.57 14.42 8.02
C VAL A 125 7.03 15.85 8.16
N MET A 126 5.91 16.05 8.83
CA MET A 126 5.31 17.38 9.07
C MET A 126 5.92 18.16 10.24
N PHE A 127 7.09 17.74 10.73
CA PHE A 127 7.87 18.48 11.72
C PHE A 127 8.85 19.43 11.04
N MET A 128 9.22 20.53 11.71
CA MET A 128 10.23 21.48 11.22
C MET A 128 11.59 20.83 10.91
N ARG A 129 11.92 19.76 11.63
CA ARG A 129 13.15 18.98 11.45
C ARG A 129 12.82 17.49 11.46
N PRO A 130 12.39 16.91 10.33
CA PRO A 130 12.07 15.49 10.27
C PRO A 130 13.35 14.64 10.32
N GLU A 131 13.21 13.35 10.56
CA GLU A 131 14.31 12.41 10.38
C GLU A 131 14.67 12.32 8.89
N GLY A 132 15.97 12.39 8.55
CA GLY A 132 16.42 12.37 7.16
C GLY A 132 16.00 11.11 6.38
N GLY A 133 15.96 9.95 7.06
CA GLY A 133 15.47 8.70 6.46
C GLY A 133 13.98 8.74 6.13
N ALA A 134 13.16 9.24 7.06
CA ALA A 134 11.72 9.37 6.86
C ALA A 134 11.38 10.38 5.74
N LEU A 135 12.04 11.53 5.74
CA LEU A 135 11.87 12.55 4.70
C LEU A 135 12.24 12.00 3.31
N LYS A 136 13.38 11.31 3.20
CA LYS A 136 13.82 10.70 1.95
C LYS A 136 12.81 9.67 1.44
N ASN A 137 12.40 8.73 2.31
CA ASN A 137 11.42 7.70 1.96
C ASN A 137 10.07 8.31 1.52
N PHE A 138 9.57 9.30 2.26
CA PHE A 138 8.34 9.99 1.92
C PHE A 138 8.40 10.68 0.55
N HIS A 139 9.50 11.37 0.26
CA HIS A 139 9.71 12.00 -1.04
C HIS A 139 9.83 10.96 -2.18
N GLU A 140 10.49 9.83 -1.95
CA GLU A 140 10.55 8.72 -2.92
C GLU A 140 9.16 8.10 -3.19
N LEU A 141 8.34 7.94 -2.15
CA LEU A 141 6.95 7.48 -2.28
C LEU A 141 6.11 8.45 -3.11
N LEU A 142 6.21 9.77 -2.84
CA LEU A 142 5.53 10.80 -3.63
C LEU A 142 5.95 10.73 -5.10
N LYS A 143 7.26 10.66 -5.37
CA LYS A 143 7.77 10.57 -6.76
C LYS A 143 7.23 9.35 -7.48
N SER A 144 7.31 8.19 -6.84
CA SER A 144 6.84 6.93 -7.43
C SER A 144 5.34 6.95 -7.73
N TYR A 145 4.53 7.55 -6.84
CA TYR A 145 3.10 7.72 -7.07
C TYR A 145 2.81 8.61 -8.29
N PHE A 146 3.45 9.78 -8.36
CA PHE A 146 3.18 10.73 -9.45
C PHE A 146 3.77 10.28 -10.79
N GLU A 147 4.91 9.58 -10.79
CA GLU A 147 5.48 8.95 -11.98
C GLU A 147 4.52 7.90 -12.56
N MET A 148 3.94 7.05 -11.70
CA MET A 148 2.91 6.09 -12.12
C MET A 148 1.68 6.78 -12.74
N LYS A 149 1.31 7.95 -12.22
CA LYS A 149 0.21 8.76 -12.77
C LYS A 149 0.60 9.57 -14.01
N GLY A 150 1.87 9.54 -14.43
CA GLY A 150 2.37 10.36 -15.54
C GLY A 150 2.41 11.87 -15.24
N ILE A 151 2.48 12.24 -13.96
CA ILE A 151 2.46 13.65 -13.51
C ILE A 151 3.87 14.05 -13.07
N ASN A 152 4.57 14.83 -13.90
CA ASN A 152 5.93 15.26 -13.57
C ASN A 152 5.97 16.42 -12.56
N ASN A 153 4.95 17.29 -12.58
CA ASN A 153 4.87 18.49 -11.76
C ASN A 153 3.50 18.58 -11.08
N PRO A 154 3.29 17.82 -9.98
CA PRO A 154 2.03 17.86 -9.26
C PRO A 154 1.77 19.24 -8.66
N THR A 155 0.51 19.65 -8.69
CA THR A 155 0.05 20.86 -8.05
C THR A 155 0.03 20.71 -6.54
N GLN A 156 0.03 21.82 -5.81
CA GLN A 156 -0.10 21.83 -4.35
C GLN A 156 -1.37 21.10 -3.91
N THR A 157 -2.48 21.30 -4.62
CA THR A 157 -3.75 20.63 -4.37
C THR A 157 -3.64 19.13 -4.52
N GLN A 158 -3.00 18.64 -5.59
CA GLN A 158 -2.79 17.19 -5.81
C GLN A 158 -1.95 16.57 -4.70
N LEU A 159 -0.88 17.24 -4.27
CA LEU A 159 -0.04 16.79 -3.17
C LEU A 159 -0.83 16.73 -1.85
N LEU A 160 -1.62 17.76 -1.55
CA LEU A 160 -2.44 17.80 -0.34
C LEU A 160 -3.54 16.73 -0.34
N GLN A 161 -4.24 16.56 -1.46
CA GLN A 161 -5.29 15.56 -1.62
C GLN A 161 -4.75 14.15 -1.44
N LEU A 162 -3.54 13.87 -1.95
CA LEU A 162 -2.86 12.60 -1.73
C LEU A 162 -2.52 12.41 -0.24
N CYS A 163 -1.88 13.39 0.38
CA CYS A 163 -1.40 13.33 1.76
C CYS A 163 -2.53 13.28 2.82
N TYR A 164 -3.65 13.96 2.60
CA TYR A 164 -4.69 14.14 3.61
C TYR A 164 -6.06 13.56 3.24
N GLY A 165 -6.22 13.02 2.03
CA GLY A 165 -7.52 12.54 1.56
C GLY A 165 -8.55 13.65 1.61
N GLU A 166 -9.77 13.36 2.03
CA GLU A 166 -10.90 14.30 2.10
C GLU A 166 -10.64 15.53 3.00
N ARG A 167 -9.72 15.41 3.96
CA ARG A 167 -9.39 16.47 4.92
C ARG A 167 -8.47 17.55 4.36
N TRP A 168 -8.05 17.43 3.09
CA TRP A 168 -7.11 18.36 2.48
C TRP A 168 -7.61 19.81 2.45
N THR A 169 -8.94 20.01 2.38
CA THR A 169 -9.58 21.34 2.40
C THR A 169 -9.46 22.03 3.75
N GLU A 170 -9.50 21.28 4.85
CA GLU A 170 -9.24 21.78 6.21
C GLU A 170 -7.77 22.19 6.33
N VAL A 171 -6.88 21.35 5.79
CA VAL A 171 -5.43 21.57 5.83
C VAL A 171 -5.01 22.79 5.01
N LEU A 172 -5.74 23.12 3.94
CA LEU A 172 -5.46 24.30 3.13
C LEU A 172 -5.56 25.61 3.93
N LYS A 173 -6.33 25.63 5.03
CA LYS A 173 -6.46 26.79 5.92
C LYS A 173 -5.21 27.05 6.75
N ASP A 174 -4.37 26.04 6.92
CA ASP A 174 -3.08 26.13 7.59
C ASP A 174 -2.02 26.57 6.56
N PRO A 175 -1.41 27.76 6.67
CA PRO A 175 -0.45 28.23 5.67
C PRO A 175 0.85 27.40 5.65
N PHE A 176 1.18 26.72 6.75
CA PHE A 176 2.42 25.99 6.88
C PHE A 176 2.41 24.69 6.05
N LYS A 177 1.39 23.83 6.23
CA LYS A 177 1.38 22.48 5.64
C LYS A 177 1.44 22.45 4.11
N PRO A 178 0.67 23.27 3.37
CA PRO A 178 0.73 23.29 1.92
C PRO A 178 2.08 23.77 1.39
N HIS A 179 2.64 24.81 2.02
CA HIS A 179 3.97 25.30 1.67
C HIS A 179 5.05 24.25 1.97
N TRP A 180 4.95 23.59 3.13
CA TRP A 180 5.89 22.56 3.57
C TRP A 180 5.91 21.37 2.62
N ILE A 181 4.74 20.82 2.25
CA ILE A 181 4.63 19.72 1.29
C ILE A 181 5.20 20.11 -0.08
N MET A 182 4.91 21.33 -0.54
CA MET A 182 5.47 21.83 -1.79
C MET A 182 7.00 21.96 -1.72
N ASN A 183 7.55 22.36 -0.57
CA ASN A 183 8.98 22.43 -0.34
C ASN A 183 9.64 21.05 -0.32
N ILE A 184 9.01 20.05 0.32
CA ILE A 184 9.44 18.65 0.27
C ILE A 184 9.51 18.15 -1.17
N TRP A 185 8.51 18.47 -1.99
CA TRP A 185 8.48 18.05 -3.40
C TRP A 185 9.58 18.70 -4.24
N LYS A 186 9.73 20.03 -4.14
CA LYS A 186 10.66 20.79 -4.98
C LYS A 186 12.11 20.63 -4.55
N ASN A 187 12.38 20.78 -3.25
CA ASN A 187 13.72 20.90 -2.69
C ASN A 187 13.85 20.10 -1.37
N PRO A 188 13.73 18.76 -1.38
CA PRO A 188 13.84 17.97 -0.16
C PRO A 188 15.20 18.13 0.54
N GLY A 189 16.26 18.44 -0.23
CA GLY A 189 17.62 18.62 0.30
C GLY A 189 17.85 19.93 1.07
N SER A 190 16.98 20.93 0.92
CA SER A 190 17.08 22.18 1.69
C SER A 190 16.42 22.11 3.06
N ILE A 191 15.72 21.00 3.37
CA ILE A 191 15.03 20.83 4.65
C ILE A 191 16.04 20.39 5.71
N GLU A 192 16.10 21.13 6.81
CA GLU A 192 16.92 20.73 7.97
C GLU A 192 16.41 19.41 8.52
N THR A 193 17.31 18.43 8.70
CA THR A 193 16.94 17.10 9.22
C THR A 193 17.66 16.81 10.54
N VAL A 194 17.02 16.03 11.40
CA VAL A 194 17.68 15.50 12.59
C VAL A 194 18.69 14.45 12.14
N LYS A 195 19.95 14.63 12.55
CA LYS A 195 21.00 13.63 12.34
C LYS A 195 20.68 12.41 13.20
N THR A 196 20.18 11.34 12.60
CA THR A 196 20.19 10.05 13.29
C THR A 196 21.64 9.62 13.46
N LYS A 197 22.15 9.65 14.71
CA LYS A 197 23.43 9.03 15.02
C LYS A 197 23.30 7.58 14.56
N LYS A 198 24.09 7.17 13.55
CA LYS A 198 24.20 5.75 13.21
C LYS A 198 24.68 5.06 14.48
N VAL A 199 23.78 4.35 15.14
CA VAL A 199 24.17 3.48 16.25
C VAL A 199 25.19 2.53 15.67
N HIS A 200 26.44 2.67 16.09
CA HIS A 200 27.48 1.77 15.67
C HIS A 200 27.04 0.40 16.16
N LYS A 201 26.59 -0.46 15.25
CA LYS A 201 26.24 -1.83 15.63
C LYS A 201 27.54 -2.51 15.96
N ASP A 202 27.77 -2.76 17.25
CA ASP A 202 28.92 -3.54 17.67
C ASP A 202 28.83 -4.93 17.00
N PRO A 203 29.94 -5.46 16.47
CA PRO A 203 29.94 -6.78 15.89
C PRO A 203 29.56 -7.80 16.98
N VAL A 204 28.39 -8.42 16.84
CA VAL A 204 28.02 -9.57 17.67
C VAL A 204 28.81 -10.77 17.15
N PHE A 205 29.90 -11.09 17.83
CA PHE A 205 30.62 -12.33 17.60
C PHE A 205 29.75 -13.49 18.11
N LYS A 206 29.42 -14.45 17.24
CA LYS A 206 28.74 -15.67 17.69
C LYS A 206 29.69 -16.46 18.59
N GLU A 207 29.26 -16.78 19.80
CA GLU A 207 29.97 -17.76 20.65
C GLU A 207 30.04 -19.09 19.88
N GLY A 208 31.26 -19.62 19.72
CA GLY A 208 31.55 -20.82 18.92
C GLY A 208 32.37 -20.59 17.65
N THR A 209 32.63 -19.34 17.25
CA THR A 209 33.60 -19.07 16.17
C THR A 209 35.02 -19.14 16.71
N THR A 210 35.59 -20.35 16.73
CA THR A 210 37.00 -20.59 17.06
C THR A 210 37.90 -19.82 16.09
N LEU A 211 38.90 -19.16 16.68
CA LEU A 211 39.98 -18.43 16.03
C LEU A 211 40.63 -19.28 14.92
N GLY A 212 40.28 -19.09 13.64
CA GLY A 212 40.92 -19.92 12.62
C GLY A 212 40.61 -19.68 11.14
N HIS A 213 39.42 -19.23 10.74
CA HIS A 213 39.13 -19.13 9.31
C HIS A 213 38.58 -17.76 8.88
N LYS A 214 39.44 -17.02 8.17
CA LYS A 214 39.07 -15.94 7.26
C LYS A 214 38.19 -16.50 6.14
N THR A 215 36.89 -16.67 6.37
CA THR A 215 35.94 -16.95 5.30
C THR A 215 34.65 -16.18 5.53
N ARG A 216 34.43 -15.20 4.64
CA ARG A 216 33.19 -14.50 4.30
C ARG A 216 32.25 -14.13 5.46
N LYS A 217 32.22 -12.82 5.72
CA LYS A 217 31.20 -12.05 6.47
C LYS A 217 29.80 -12.69 6.47
N SER A 218 29.52 -13.61 7.38
CA SER A 218 28.15 -13.96 7.78
C SER A 218 27.76 -13.07 8.95
N GLN A 219 27.53 -11.78 8.65
CA GLN A 219 26.96 -10.85 9.62
C GLN A 219 25.51 -11.28 9.88
N VAL A 220 25.26 -11.90 11.03
CA VAL A 220 23.91 -12.10 11.55
C VAL A 220 23.60 -10.91 12.45
N TYR A 221 22.68 -10.06 12.02
CA TYR A 221 22.24 -8.90 12.79
C TYR A 221 21.39 -9.38 13.96
N ALA A 222 21.77 -9.04 15.19
CA ALA A 222 20.90 -9.22 16.34
C ALA A 222 19.66 -8.31 16.18
N HIS A 223 18.47 -8.91 16.19
CA HIS A 223 17.21 -8.16 16.30
C HIS A 223 17.14 -7.56 17.71
N SER A 224 17.37 -6.25 17.81
CA SER A 224 17.20 -5.46 19.03
C SER A 224 15.71 -5.23 19.31
N ALA A 225 15.00 -6.29 19.68
CA ALA A 225 13.59 -6.25 20.09
C ALA A 225 13.38 -6.34 21.62
N GLY A 226 14.44 -6.26 22.44
CA GLY A 226 14.34 -6.71 23.84
C GLY A 226 15.10 -5.92 24.90
N ARG A 227 15.39 -4.63 24.71
CA ARG A 227 15.98 -3.81 25.79
C ARG A 227 15.42 -2.39 25.78
N SER A 228 14.18 -2.23 26.26
CA SER A 228 13.74 -0.97 26.85
C SER A 228 14.37 -0.87 28.24
N ASP A 229 14.91 0.31 28.58
CA ASP A 229 15.56 0.61 29.87
C ASP A 229 14.63 0.50 31.11
N ILE A 230 13.39 0.06 30.92
CA ILE A 230 12.35 -0.07 31.95
C ILE A 230 12.54 -1.32 32.83
N TYR A 231 13.33 -2.31 32.38
CA TYR A 231 13.50 -3.60 33.09
C TYR A 231 14.87 -3.80 33.75
N ASN A 232 15.65 -2.73 33.98
CA ASN A 232 16.95 -2.84 34.64
C ASN A 232 16.78 -2.86 36.17
N VAL A 233 16.31 -3.99 36.73
CA VAL A 233 16.15 -4.21 38.17
C VAL A 233 17.53 -4.52 38.79
N GLN A 234 18.39 -3.51 38.88
CA GLN A 234 19.65 -3.65 39.63
C GLN A 234 20.25 -2.32 40.15
N LYS A 235 19.41 -1.31 40.40
CA LYS A 235 19.84 -0.09 41.11
C LYS A 235 18.78 0.38 42.10
N HIS A 236 18.68 -0.30 43.23
CA HIS A 236 18.30 0.31 44.51
C HIS A 236 18.77 -0.61 45.64
N VAL A 237 20.03 -0.47 46.04
CA VAL A 237 20.46 -0.85 47.39
C VAL A 237 20.27 0.41 48.22
N VAL A 238 19.26 0.38 49.10
CA VAL A 238 19.03 1.43 50.09
C VAL A 238 20.00 1.16 51.24
N ASN A 239 20.98 2.06 51.42
CA ASN A 239 21.77 2.10 52.64
C ASN A 239 20.94 2.83 53.70
N ASN A 240 20.43 2.10 54.69
CA ASN A 240 19.95 2.69 55.93
C ASN A 240 21.15 2.96 56.84
N SER A 241 21.33 4.22 57.22
CA SER A 241 22.13 4.68 58.36
C SER A 241 21.19 5.46 59.28
#